data_AF-A0A1M6G0B7-F1
#
_entry.id   AF-A0A1M6G0B7-F1
#
_cell.length_a   1.000
_cell.length_b   1.000
_cell.length_c   1.000
_cell.angle_alpha   90.00
_cell.angle_beta   90.00
_cell.angle_gamma   90.00
#
_symmetry.space_group_name_H-M   'P 1'
#
loop_
_entity.id
_entity.type
_entity.pdbx_description
1 polymer ?
#
loop_
_entity_poly.entity_id
_entity_poly.type
_entity_poly.pdbx_seq_one_letter_code
_entity_poly.pdbx_strand_id
1 'polypeptide(L)'
;MKFKFIKKYFIGLSLIALGSLSFIACSGTNKKKSNTTETAKDSLKVIKVDPANFVTDGVTVTIVPCTLSNGTKTDCYQIVANSIPSDHQVGPWCPTNISDDAAAGGIWLENGEVYDVDGEFIKELATFYDDSTWLMYDNQGDIFVTNSLEDCENAANPNVGEEYKNFCVECLPSYITEVSPSFLIPVTPILQETPILFSSGPRGPKPSEEADGHQPPERPRNGERPEHPDRPEHPRGNNIPSTRGVALNGIEFSAPAPTDNILSAYTLAPFDDAGGHINVHQGYHYHAATGFSTKIKQEDGHAALIGYALDGIGIYELKDINGNEASGLDKLRGHSDNTRGYHYHVDKAGSNNFINGLKGAYPN
;
A
#
# COMPACT_ATOMS: atom_id res chain seq x y z
N MET A 1 -35.77 27.20 -44.17
CA MET A 1 -36.54 28.12 -43.31
C MET A 1 -35.54 28.84 -42.41
N LYS A 2 -35.30 30.13 -42.67
CA LYS A 2 -34.31 30.98 -41.96
C LYS A 2 -35.04 31.77 -40.89
N PHE A 3 -34.47 31.93 -39.70
CA PHE A 3 -34.54 33.20 -38.97
C PHE A 3 -33.26 33.44 -38.17
N LYS A 4 -32.52 34.46 -38.61
CA LYS A 4 -31.40 35.12 -37.92
C LYS A 4 -31.98 36.14 -36.95
N PHE A 5 -31.38 36.32 -35.78
CA PHE A 5 -31.50 37.56 -35.01
C PHE A 5 -30.19 38.35 -35.07
N ILE A 6 -30.33 39.67 -35.23
CA ILE A 6 -29.32 40.65 -35.59
C ILE A 6 -29.08 41.60 -34.39
N LYS A 7 -27.79 41.90 -34.14
CA LYS A 7 -27.12 43.10 -33.57
C LYS A 7 -27.89 44.09 -32.66
N LYS A 8 -27.17 44.60 -31.65
CA LYS A 8 -26.76 46.01 -31.60
C LYS A 8 -25.55 46.27 -30.68
N TYR A 9 -24.56 46.96 -31.25
CA TYR A 9 -23.44 47.64 -30.59
C TYR A 9 -23.94 48.96 -29.99
N PHE A 10 -23.36 49.39 -28.86
CA PHE A 10 -23.32 50.80 -28.47
C PHE A 10 -21.88 51.21 -28.17
N ILE A 11 -21.40 52.17 -28.96
CA ILE A 11 -20.17 52.94 -28.78
C ILE A 11 -20.58 54.27 -28.13
N GLY A 12 -19.87 54.71 -27.11
CA GLY A 12 -20.05 56.03 -26.48
C GLY A 12 -18.72 56.54 -25.93
N LEU A 13 -18.17 57.53 -26.63
CA LEU A 13 -16.88 58.16 -26.42
C LEU A 13 -16.95 59.30 -25.36
N SER A 14 -15.85 59.44 -24.59
CA SER A 14 -15.18 60.71 -24.21
C SER A 14 -15.71 61.58 -23.05
N LEU A 15 -14.85 61.84 -22.05
CA LEU A 15 -14.40 63.20 -21.70
C LEU A 15 -13.23 63.20 -20.69
N ILE A 16 -12.26 64.06 -21.01
CA ILE A 16 -10.99 64.37 -20.35
C ILE A 16 -11.24 65.33 -19.16
N ALA A 17 -10.51 65.15 -18.05
CA ALA A 17 -10.18 66.26 -17.15
C ALA A 17 -8.80 66.06 -16.48
N LEU A 18 -7.87 66.95 -16.83
CA LEU A 18 -6.58 67.18 -16.19
C LEU A 18 -6.78 67.75 -14.77
N GLY A 19 -5.95 67.32 -13.81
CA GLY A 19 -5.81 67.92 -12.48
C GLY A 19 -4.42 67.67 -11.90
N SER A 20 -3.73 68.76 -11.59
CA SER A 20 -2.29 68.94 -11.39
C SER A 20 -1.70 68.53 -10.03
N LEU A 21 -0.38 68.23 -10.08
CA LEU A 21 0.70 68.26 -9.08
C LEU A 21 0.41 68.75 -7.64
N SER A 22 0.97 68.04 -6.67
CA SER A 22 1.80 68.64 -5.60
C SER A 22 2.76 67.63 -4.98
N PHE A 23 4.06 67.95 -5.01
CA PHE A 23 5.13 67.32 -4.24
C PHE A 23 5.07 67.82 -2.79
N ILE A 24 5.11 66.91 -1.82
CA ILE A 24 5.62 67.20 -0.48
C ILE A 24 6.60 66.10 -0.09
N ALA A 25 7.88 66.49 -0.06
CA ALA A 25 8.94 65.77 0.61
C ALA A 25 8.88 66.08 2.11
N CYS A 26 8.86 65.06 2.95
CA CYS A 26 9.22 65.17 4.36
C CYS A 26 10.33 64.17 4.68
N SER A 27 11.51 64.72 4.90
CA SER A 27 12.61 64.12 5.63
C SER A 27 12.18 63.81 7.07
N GLY A 28 12.19 62.54 7.44
CA GLY A 28 11.94 62.10 8.80
C GLY A 28 12.78 60.87 9.10
N THR A 29 13.89 61.06 9.80
CA THR A 29 14.70 60.01 10.42
C THR A 29 13.82 59.11 11.29
N ASN A 30 13.71 57.83 10.94
CA ASN A 30 13.24 56.83 11.90
C ASN A 30 13.92 55.47 11.72
N LYS A 31 14.48 55.05 12.85
CA LYS A 31 15.09 53.77 13.23
C LYS A 31 14.88 52.60 12.27
N LYS A 32 15.99 51.93 11.94
CA LYS A 32 16.02 50.52 11.51
C LYS A 32 15.08 49.70 12.41
N LYS A 33 13.88 49.38 11.91
CA LYS A 33 13.22 48.13 12.23
C LYS A 33 13.62 47.17 11.14
N SER A 34 14.45 46.20 11.50
CA SER A 34 14.57 44.96 10.76
C SER A 34 13.16 44.41 10.62
N ASN A 35 12.58 44.52 9.43
CA ASN A 35 11.46 43.67 9.06
C ASN A 35 12.07 42.28 8.90
N THR A 36 12.17 41.57 10.02
CA THR A 36 12.19 40.13 10.00
C THR A 36 10.82 39.75 9.47
N THR A 37 10.74 39.48 8.17
CA THR A 37 9.64 38.71 7.61
C THR A 37 9.75 37.35 8.26
N GLU A 38 9.10 37.17 9.40
CA GLU A 38 8.72 35.85 9.87
C GLU A 38 7.78 35.31 8.79
N THR A 39 8.33 34.54 7.85
CA THR A 39 7.57 33.53 7.14
C THR A 39 6.95 32.65 8.22
N ALA A 40 5.68 32.90 8.53
CA ALA A 40 4.86 31.95 9.24
C ALA A 40 5.00 30.62 8.49
N LYS A 41 5.66 29.65 9.14
CA LYS A 41 5.75 28.27 8.66
C LYS A 41 4.30 27.81 8.68
N ASP A 42 3.63 27.88 7.53
CA ASP A 42 2.22 27.52 7.39
C ASP A 42 2.09 26.06 7.84
N SER A 43 1.58 25.86 9.05
CA SER A 43 1.54 24.55 9.67
C SER A 43 0.49 23.74 8.94
N LEU A 44 0.92 22.69 8.22
CA LEU A 44 0.03 21.79 7.51
C LEU A 44 -1.12 21.35 8.41
N LYS A 45 -2.36 21.42 7.90
CA LYS A 45 -3.54 20.90 8.59
C LYS A 45 -3.34 19.43 8.90
N VAL A 46 -3.65 19.03 10.13
CA VAL A 46 -3.64 17.63 10.57
C VAL A 46 -5.08 17.19 10.81
N ILE A 47 -5.46 16.07 10.20
CA ILE A 47 -6.76 15.43 10.37
C ILE A 47 -6.61 14.29 11.37
N LYS A 48 -7.49 14.25 12.37
CA LYS A 48 -7.53 13.15 13.34
C LYS A 48 -8.13 11.92 12.68
N VAL A 49 -7.69 10.75 13.12
CA VAL A 49 -8.35 9.49 12.76
C VAL A 49 -9.79 9.56 13.29
N ASP A 50 -10.76 9.32 12.42
CA ASP A 50 -12.15 9.15 12.81
C ASP A 50 -12.43 7.65 13.00
N PRO A 51 -12.65 7.17 14.24
CA PRO A 51 -12.92 5.77 14.51
C PRO A 51 -14.28 5.32 13.95
N ALA A 52 -15.20 6.24 13.65
CA ALA A 52 -16.49 5.91 13.05
C ALA A 52 -16.38 5.50 11.57
N ASN A 53 -15.22 5.70 10.94
CA ASN A 53 -14.99 5.24 9.57
C ASN A 53 -14.73 3.73 9.50
N PHE A 54 -14.38 3.07 10.60
CA PHE A 54 -14.22 1.62 10.61
C PHE A 54 -15.56 0.91 10.66
N VAL A 55 -15.66 -0.25 10.00
CA VAL A 55 -16.81 -1.14 10.15
C VAL A 55 -16.95 -1.58 11.61
N THR A 56 -18.16 -1.90 12.05
CA THR A 56 -18.39 -2.39 13.42
C THR A 56 -18.48 -3.91 13.52
N ASP A 57 -18.71 -4.59 12.38
CA ASP A 57 -18.78 -6.04 12.34
C ASP A 57 -17.38 -6.63 12.22
N GLY A 58 -16.94 -7.34 13.26
CA GLY A 58 -15.61 -7.93 13.33
C GLY A 58 -14.46 -6.96 13.58
N VAL A 59 -14.71 -5.68 13.87
CA VAL A 59 -13.67 -4.70 14.19
C VAL A 59 -14.04 -3.93 15.45
N THR A 60 -13.10 -3.86 16.39
CA THR A 60 -13.21 -3.10 17.62
C THR A 60 -12.11 -2.05 17.67
N VAL A 61 -12.50 -0.79 17.93
CA VAL A 61 -11.57 0.32 18.06
C VAL A 61 -11.65 0.89 19.48
N THR A 62 -10.55 0.82 20.22
CA THR A 62 -10.44 1.38 21.58
C THR A 62 -9.29 2.38 21.68
N ILE A 63 -9.30 3.24 22.69
CA ILE A 63 -8.20 4.19 22.92
C ILE A 63 -7.27 3.64 23.99
N VAL A 64 -5.96 3.62 23.71
CA VAL A 64 -4.90 3.20 24.63
C VAL A 64 -3.73 4.18 24.60
N PRO A 65 -2.99 4.37 25.71
CA PRO A 65 -1.76 5.15 25.68
C PRO A 65 -0.68 4.42 24.88
N CYS A 66 0.07 5.15 24.06
CA CYS A 66 1.15 4.61 23.23
C CYS A 66 2.37 5.56 23.20
N THR A 67 3.51 5.05 22.72
CA THR A 67 4.71 5.85 22.44
C THR A 67 5.04 5.73 20.95
N LEU A 68 5.16 6.87 20.28
CA LEU A 68 5.48 6.92 18.85
C LEU A 68 6.99 6.79 18.61
N SER A 69 7.36 6.56 17.35
CA SER A 69 8.73 6.37 16.88
C SER A 69 9.66 7.56 17.13
N ASN A 70 9.12 8.76 17.34
CA ASN A 70 9.87 9.94 17.76
C ASN A 70 9.95 10.12 19.29
N GLY A 71 9.47 9.15 20.07
CA GLY A 71 9.44 9.19 21.54
C GLY A 71 8.25 9.94 22.15
N THR A 72 7.34 10.50 21.34
CA THR A 72 6.16 11.20 21.85
C THR A 72 5.19 10.21 22.49
N LYS A 73 4.74 10.52 23.71
CA LYS A 73 3.65 9.79 24.37
C LYS A 73 2.31 10.44 24.02
N THR A 74 1.36 9.64 23.56
CA THR A 74 0.04 10.12 23.13
C THR A 74 -1.00 9.01 23.29
N ASP A 75 -2.22 9.30 22.85
CA ASP A 75 -3.29 8.32 22.73
C ASP A 75 -3.28 7.73 21.31
N CYS A 76 -3.36 6.40 21.23
CA CYS A 76 -3.54 5.66 20.00
C CYS A 76 -4.89 4.96 20.00
N TYR A 77 -5.42 4.73 18.80
CA TYR A 77 -6.44 3.73 18.59
C TYR A 77 -5.79 2.35 18.52
N GLN A 78 -6.26 1.42 19.35
CA GLN A 78 -6.05 -0.02 19.20
C GLN A 78 -7.21 -0.59 18.40
N ILE A 79 -6.88 -1.06 17.20
CA ILE A 79 -7.83 -1.64 16.25
C ILE A 79 -7.62 -3.16 16.29
N VAL A 80 -8.59 -3.87 16.85
CA VAL A 80 -8.61 -5.33 16.90
C VAL A 80 -9.62 -5.80 15.88
N ALA A 81 -9.20 -6.61 14.92
CA ALA A 81 -10.05 -7.11 13.85
C ALA A 81 -10.15 -8.63 13.86
N ASN A 82 -11.21 -9.15 13.24
CA ASN A 82 -11.29 -10.53 12.79
C ASN A 82 -10.33 -10.71 11.61
N SER A 83 -9.77 -11.91 11.48
CA SER A 83 -8.84 -12.23 10.39
C SER A 83 -9.50 -12.44 9.02
N ILE A 84 -10.82 -12.26 8.92
CA ILE A 84 -11.59 -12.33 7.69
C ILE A 84 -12.49 -11.09 7.62
N PRO A 85 -12.48 -10.34 6.50
CA PRO A 85 -13.34 -9.18 6.32
C PRO A 85 -14.82 -9.59 6.19
N SER A 86 -15.72 -8.74 6.67
CA SER A 86 -17.17 -8.93 6.60
C SER A 86 -17.84 -8.29 5.38
N ASP A 87 -17.11 -7.45 4.64
CA ASP A 87 -17.66 -6.57 3.60
C ASP A 87 -17.56 -7.13 2.17
N HIS A 88 -16.84 -8.23 1.96
CA HIS A 88 -16.77 -8.95 0.69
C HIS A 88 -16.46 -10.44 0.93
N GLN A 89 -16.71 -11.25 -0.09
CA GLN A 89 -16.27 -12.64 -0.10
C GLN A 89 -14.76 -12.68 -0.39
N VAL A 90 -14.02 -13.44 0.42
CA VAL A 90 -12.60 -13.73 0.18
C VAL A 90 -12.46 -14.97 -0.71
N GLY A 91 -11.43 -14.97 -1.56
CA GLY A 91 -11.27 -15.97 -2.60
C GLY A 91 -12.33 -15.85 -3.72
N PRO A 92 -12.25 -16.70 -4.75
CA PRO A 92 -11.26 -17.77 -4.95
C PRO A 92 -9.85 -17.26 -5.25
N TRP A 93 -8.85 -18.15 -5.16
CA TRP A 93 -7.45 -17.85 -5.48
C TRP A 93 -6.95 -18.68 -6.65
N CYS A 94 -7.20 -19.99 -6.60
CA CYS A 94 -6.72 -20.94 -7.59
C CYS A 94 -7.88 -21.54 -8.40
N PRO A 95 -7.83 -21.48 -9.74
CA PRO A 95 -8.72 -22.30 -10.56
C PRO A 95 -8.38 -23.78 -10.37
N THR A 96 -9.36 -24.65 -10.66
CA THR A 96 -9.24 -26.09 -10.45
C THR A 96 -8.91 -26.86 -11.73
N ASN A 97 -9.15 -26.27 -12.89
CA ASN A 97 -8.84 -26.85 -14.19
C ASN A 97 -8.35 -25.78 -15.18
N ILE A 98 -7.50 -26.16 -16.13
CA ILE A 98 -6.98 -25.26 -17.18
C ILE A 98 -8.04 -24.74 -18.17
N SER A 99 -9.29 -25.17 -18.03
CA SER A 99 -10.43 -24.66 -18.79
C SER A 99 -11.31 -23.68 -18.00
N ASP A 100 -11.01 -23.46 -16.72
CA ASP A 100 -11.71 -22.51 -15.87
C ASP A 100 -11.41 -21.06 -16.32
N ASP A 101 -12.41 -20.19 -16.22
CA ASP A 101 -12.26 -18.76 -16.52
C ASP A 101 -11.83 -17.95 -15.29
N ALA A 102 -11.64 -16.65 -15.47
CA ALA A 102 -11.19 -15.73 -14.42
C ALA A 102 -12.08 -15.72 -13.16
N ALA A 103 -13.35 -16.13 -13.23
CA ALA A 103 -14.22 -16.15 -12.05
C ALA A 103 -13.90 -17.31 -11.09
N ALA A 104 -13.11 -18.29 -11.52
CA ALA A 104 -12.70 -19.44 -10.72
C ALA A 104 -11.38 -19.24 -9.98
N GLY A 105 -10.61 -18.21 -10.32
CA GLY A 105 -9.35 -17.85 -9.68
C GLY A 105 -9.36 -16.42 -9.17
N GLY A 106 -8.21 -15.98 -8.69
CA GLY A 106 -7.99 -14.59 -8.31
C GLY A 106 -7.07 -13.88 -9.29
N ILE A 107 -6.16 -13.07 -8.75
CA ILE A 107 -5.21 -12.26 -9.51
C ILE A 107 -3.75 -12.55 -9.12
N TRP A 108 -2.85 -12.34 -10.06
CA TRP A 108 -1.40 -12.34 -9.85
C TRP A 108 -0.81 -10.98 -10.22
N LEU A 109 0.14 -10.52 -9.40
CA LEU A 109 0.79 -9.21 -9.56
C LEU A 109 2.21 -9.43 -10.04
N GLU A 110 2.52 -9.00 -11.25
CA GLU A 110 3.82 -9.23 -11.86
C GLU A 110 4.21 -8.06 -12.75
N ASN A 111 5.45 -7.56 -12.59
CA ASN A 111 6.02 -6.48 -13.39
C ASN A 111 5.17 -5.20 -13.50
N GLY A 112 4.41 -4.86 -12.46
CA GLY A 112 3.57 -3.65 -12.43
C GLY A 112 2.16 -3.85 -13.01
N GLU A 113 1.85 -5.04 -13.50
CA GLU A 113 0.56 -5.41 -14.10
C GLU A 113 -0.21 -6.37 -13.20
N VAL A 114 -1.52 -6.49 -13.49
CA VAL A 114 -2.43 -7.43 -12.83
C VAL A 114 -2.87 -8.45 -13.88
N TYR A 115 -2.74 -9.73 -13.57
CA TYR A 115 -3.17 -10.83 -14.42
C TYR A 115 -4.27 -11.61 -13.72
N ASP A 116 -5.34 -11.94 -14.43
CA ASP A 116 -6.33 -12.89 -13.94
C ASP A 116 -5.68 -14.28 -13.91
N VAL A 117 -5.79 -14.98 -12.79
CA VAL A 117 -5.30 -16.36 -12.62
C VAL A 117 -6.41 -17.30 -13.04
N ASP A 118 -6.64 -17.38 -14.34
CA ASP A 118 -7.55 -18.36 -14.94
C ASP A 118 -6.80 -19.62 -15.39
N GLY A 119 -7.54 -20.58 -15.93
CA GLY A 119 -6.97 -21.84 -16.42
C GLY A 119 -6.00 -21.64 -17.60
N GLU A 120 -6.24 -20.64 -18.45
CA GLU A 120 -5.36 -20.32 -19.59
C GLU A 120 -4.04 -19.74 -19.09
N PHE A 121 -4.06 -18.81 -18.14
CA PHE A 121 -2.87 -18.25 -17.49
C PHE A 121 -2.01 -19.35 -16.86
N ILE A 122 -2.61 -20.25 -16.06
CA ILE A 122 -1.89 -21.38 -15.43
C ILE A 122 -1.25 -22.29 -16.49
N LYS A 123 -1.96 -22.56 -17.58
CA LYS A 123 -1.45 -23.38 -18.70
C LYS A 123 -0.28 -22.70 -19.41
N GLU A 124 -0.27 -21.37 -19.48
CA GLU A 124 0.73 -20.58 -20.20
C GLU A 124 1.92 -20.13 -19.34
N LEU A 125 1.97 -20.43 -18.03
CA LEU A 125 3.05 -20.04 -17.11
C LEU A 125 4.46 -20.32 -17.65
N ALA A 126 4.67 -21.47 -18.29
CA ALA A 126 5.96 -21.81 -18.89
C ALA A 126 6.37 -20.86 -20.02
N THR A 127 5.41 -20.38 -20.81
CA THR A 127 5.66 -19.39 -21.86
C THR A 127 5.81 -18.00 -21.25
N PHE A 128 4.97 -17.66 -20.27
CA PHE A 128 4.97 -16.38 -19.58
C PHE A 128 6.32 -16.10 -18.90
N TYR A 129 6.92 -17.10 -18.25
CA TYR A 129 8.22 -17.00 -17.58
C TYR A 129 9.42 -17.49 -18.41
N ASP A 130 9.22 -17.94 -19.65
CA ASP A 130 10.25 -18.56 -20.49
C ASP A 130 10.99 -19.72 -19.78
N ASP A 131 10.22 -20.57 -19.09
CA ASP A 131 10.76 -21.67 -18.28
C ASP A 131 9.82 -22.89 -18.29
N SER A 132 10.25 -23.95 -18.98
CA SER A 132 9.49 -25.21 -19.12
C SER A 132 9.31 -26.00 -17.82
N THR A 133 9.94 -25.59 -16.72
CA THR A 133 9.78 -26.23 -15.41
C THR A 133 8.38 -25.98 -14.83
N TRP A 134 7.71 -24.89 -15.25
CA TRP A 134 6.33 -24.61 -14.88
C TRP A 134 5.36 -25.60 -15.54
N LEU A 135 4.74 -26.45 -14.72
CA LEU A 135 3.71 -27.40 -15.13
C LEU A 135 2.77 -27.69 -13.95
N MET A 136 1.83 -26.77 -13.70
CA MET A 136 0.95 -26.81 -12.53
C MET A 136 -0.34 -27.61 -12.72
N TYR A 137 -0.38 -28.50 -13.70
CA TYR A 137 -1.56 -29.28 -14.02
C TYR A 137 -1.19 -30.67 -14.53
N ASP A 138 -2.10 -31.62 -14.39
CA ASP A 138 -1.92 -32.99 -14.86
C ASP A 138 -2.33 -33.17 -16.33
N ASN A 139 -2.33 -34.41 -16.81
CA ASN A 139 -2.71 -34.74 -18.19
C ASN A 139 -4.23 -34.69 -18.45
N GLN A 140 -5.07 -34.54 -17.41
CA GLN A 140 -6.50 -34.24 -17.53
C GLN A 140 -6.75 -32.73 -17.59
N GLY A 141 -5.74 -31.93 -17.23
CA GLY A 141 -5.83 -30.48 -17.11
C GLY A 141 -6.27 -30.02 -15.72
N ASP A 142 -6.32 -30.93 -14.74
CA ASP A 142 -6.64 -30.58 -13.36
C ASP A 142 -5.41 -29.91 -12.72
N ILE A 143 -5.65 -28.75 -12.10
CA ILE A 143 -4.60 -27.91 -11.53
C ILE A 143 -4.21 -28.43 -10.16
N PHE A 144 -2.91 -28.46 -9.87
CA PHE A 144 -2.40 -28.85 -8.55
C PHE A 144 -2.64 -27.72 -7.55
N VAL A 145 -3.70 -27.86 -6.75
CA VAL A 145 -4.08 -26.91 -5.68
C VAL A 145 -3.83 -27.52 -4.31
N THR A 146 -3.33 -26.73 -3.36
CA THR A 146 -3.20 -27.17 -1.96
C THR A 146 -4.58 -27.30 -1.31
N ASN A 147 -4.86 -28.44 -0.68
CA ASN A 147 -6.23 -28.78 -0.24
C ASN A 147 -6.36 -29.00 1.28
N SER A 148 -5.28 -28.76 2.04
CA SER A 148 -5.27 -28.90 3.50
C SER A 148 -4.49 -27.77 4.16
N LEU A 149 -4.70 -27.58 5.47
CA LEU A 149 -3.93 -26.64 6.28
C LEU A 149 -2.42 -26.92 6.19
N GLU A 150 -2.04 -28.19 6.29
CA GLU A 150 -0.64 -28.62 6.22
C GLU A 150 -0.02 -28.34 4.84
N ASP A 151 -0.77 -28.61 3.75
CA ASP A 151 -0.28 -28.31 2.40
C ASP A 151 -0.10 -26.80 2.18
N CYS A 152 -1.07 -25.99 2.64
CA CYS A 152 -0.98 -24.52 2.60
C CYS A 152 0.25 -24.03 3.36
N GLU A 153 0.48 -24.49 4.60
CA GLU A 153 1.66 -24.10 5.41
C GLU A 153 2.98 -24.49 4.74
N ASN A 154 3.02 -25.69 4.14
CA ASN A 154 4.23 -26.21 3.52
C ASN A 154 4.53 -25.59 2.14
N ALA A 155 3.50 -25.15 1.40
CA ALA A 155 3.65 -24.50 0.10
C ALA A 155 3.81 -22.96 0.20
N ALA A 156 3.34 -22.35 1.30
CA ALA A 156 3.40 -20.89 1.53
C ALA A 156 4.61 -20.43 2.39
N ASN A 157 5.58 -21.31 2.69
CA ASN A 157 6.74 -20.94 3.50
C ASN A 157 8.00 -20.63 2.65
N PRO A 158 8.98 -19.88 3.17
CA PRO A 158 10.19 -19.51 2.41
C PRO A 158 11.10 -20.67 1.96
N ASN A 159 10.91 -21.88 2.49
CA ASN A 159 11.70 -23.07 2.19
C ASN A 159 10.77 -24.20 1.69
N VAL A 160 10.03 -23.92 0.62
CA VAL A 160 9.07 -24.84 0.01
C VAL A 160 9.76 -26.17 -0.34
N GLY A 161 9.13 -27.28 0.06
CA GLY A 161 9.57 -28.63 -0.26
C GLY A 161 9.42 -28.94 -1.76
N GLU A 162 10.25 -29.85 -2.28
CA GLU A 162 10.21 -30.25 -3.69
C GLU A 162 8.85 -30.82 -4.10
N GLU A 163 8.13 -31.45 -3.17
CA GLU A 163 6.81 -32.02 -3.34
C GLU A 163 5.70 -30.99 -3.59
N TYR A 164 5.92 -29.71 -3.25
CA TYR A 164 4.98 -28.61 -3.49
C TYR A 164 5.38 -27.73 -4.67
N LYS A 165 6.43 -28.09 -5.41
CA LYS A 165 6.73 -27.44 -6.69
C LYS A 165 5.56 -27.63 -7.65
N ASN A 166 5.28 -26.60 -8.43
CA ASN A 166 4.17 -26.53 -9.35
C ASN A 166 2.79 -26.61 -8.71
N PHE A 167 2.63 -26.16 -7.46
CA PHE A 167 1.32 -25.96 -6.85
C PHE A 167 0.84 -24.51 -6.93
N CYS A 168 -0.43 -24.35 -7.26
CA CYS A 168 -1.18 -23.15 -6.92
C CYS A 168 -1.56 -23.24 -5.44
N VAL A 169 -1.06 -22.28 -4.65
CA VAL A 169 -1.17 -22.25 -3.20
C VAL A 169 -2.47 -21.56 -2.83
N GLU A 170 -3.36 -22.34 -2.21
CA GLU A 170 -4.62 -21.89 -1.65
C GLU A 170 -4.68 -22.20 -0.15
N CYS A 171 -4.98 -21.17 0.63
CA CYS A 171 -5.19 -21.25 2.06
C CYS A 171 -6.63 -20.81 2.36
N LEU A 172 -7.44 -21.70 2.94
CA LEU A 172 -8.86 -21.45 3.13
C LEU A 172 -9.17 -20.63 4.40
N PRO A 173 -10.26 -19.84 4.42
CA PRO A 173 -10.71 -19.11 5.62
C PRO A 173 -10.90 -19.99 6.86
N SER A 174 -11.27 -21.26 6.68
CA SER A 174 -11.45 -22.22 7.76
C SER A 174 -10.14 -22.57 8.50
N TYR A 175 -8.98 -22.20 7.97
CA TYR A 175 -7.67 -22.49 8.54
C TYR A 175 -7.23 -21.46 9.60
N ILE A 176 -7.85 -20.28 9.65
CA ILE A 176 -7.46 -19.15 10.52
C ILE A 176 -8.45 -18.90 11.67
N THR A 177 -8.68 -19.90 12.51
CA THR A 177 -9.71 -19.85 13.57
C THR A 177 -9.31 -19.06 14.82
N GLU A 178 -8.02 -18.81 15.05
CA GLU A 178 -7.51 -18.19 16.28
C GLU A 178 -6.71 -16.89 16.06
N VAL A 179 -6.65 -16.40 14.83
CA VAL A 179 -5.91 -15.19 14.51
C VAL A 179 -6.81 -13.97 14.72
N SER A 180 -6.37 -13.00 15.51
CA SER A 180 -7.02 -11.70 15.66
C SER A 180 -5.94 -10.60 15.65
N PRO A 181 -5.71 -9.95 14.50
CA PRO A 181 -4.70 -8.91 14.41
C PRO A 181 -5.10 -7.69 15.24
N SER A 182 -4.08 -7.07 15.84
CA SER A 182 -4.22 -5.84 16.63
C SER A 182 -3.22 -4.80 16.13
N PHE A 183 -3.72 -3.66 15.68
CA PHE A 183 -2.90 -2.56 15.18
C PHE A 183 -3.02 -1.33 16.08
N LEU A 184 -1.96 -0.53 16.13
CA LEU A 184 -1.95 0.77 16.80
C LEU A 184 -1.74 1.87 15.76
N ILE A 185 -2.59 2.90 15.80
CA ILE A 185 -2.41 4.16 15.05
C ILE A 185 -2.64 5.36 15.98
N PRO A 186 -1.91 6.47 15.87
CA PRO A 186 -2.13 7.64 16.72
C PRO A 186 -3.51 8.27 16.46
N VAL A 187 -4.20 8.68 17.52
CA VAL A 187 -5.49 9.39 17.41
C VAL A 187 -5.33 10.70 16.61
N THR A 188 -4.22 11.40 16.85
CA THR A 188 -3.84 12.61 16.12
C THR A 188 -2.46 12.39 15.49
N PRO A 189 -2.35 12.30 14.15
CA PRO A 189 -1.08 12.15 13.47
C PRO A 189 -0.07 13.24 13.85
N ILE A 190 1.21 12.87 13.94
CA ILE A 190 2.29 13.81 14.23
C ILE A 190 3.26 13.81 13.05
N LEU A 191 3.12 14.80 12.15
CA LEU A 191 3.97 14.94 10.97
C LEU A 191 5.45 15.09 11.36
N GLN A 192 6.33 14.42 10.62
CA GLN A 192 7.78 14.53 10.77
C GLN A 192 8.39 15.37 9.63
N GLU A 193 9.46 16.09 9.95
CA GLU A 193 10.24 16.83 8.95
C GLU A 193 10.88 15.84 7.95
N THR A 194 11.50 14.79 8.48
CA THR A 194 12.07 13.69 7.70
C THR A 194 11.09 12.52 7.70
N PRO A 195 10.53 12.12 6.54
CA PRO A 195 9.69 10.95 6.49
C PRO A 195 10.51 9.67 6.54
N ILE A 196 9.87 8.59 6.99
CA ILE A 196 10.42 7.24 6.94
C ILE A 196 10.02 6.60 5.63
N LEU A 197 10.98 6.14 4.85
CA LEU A 197 10.69 5.30 3.68
C LEU A 197 10.66 3.85 4.11
N PHE A 198 9.72 3.08 3.58
CA PHE A 198 9.78 1.64 3.74
C PHE A 198 11.01 1.11 3.02
N SER A 199 11.68 0.12 3.61
CA SER A 199 12.68 -0.64 2.87
C SER A 199 11.98 -1.21 1.64
N SER A 200 12.45 -0.82 0.46
CA SER A 200 12.04 -1.47 -0.77
C SER A 200 12.37 -2.95 -0.60
N GLY A 201 11.39 -3.85 -0.73
CA GLY A 201 11.68 -5.24 -1.12
C GLY A 201 12.52 -5.26 -2.41
N PRO A 202 13.12 -6.40 -2.78
CA PRO A 202 14.23 -6.45 -3.73
C PRO A 202 13.95 -5.62 -4.99
N ARG A 203 14.89 -4.73 -5.32
CA ARG A 203 14.98 -4.16 -6.65
C ARG A 203 15.20 -5.31 -7.64
N GLY A 204 14.60 -5.21 -8.82
CA GLY A 204 14.70 -6.15 -9.94
C GLY A 204 16.13 -6.47 -10.42
N PRO A 205 16.26 -7.07 -11.61
CA PRO A 205 17.18 -8.18 -11.87
C PRO A 205 18.64 -7.87 -11.57
N LYS A 206 19.36 -8.90 -11.12
CA LYS A 206 20.81 -8.89 -10.86
C LYS A 206 21.56 -8.23 -12.03
N PRO A 207 22.55 -7.36 -11.76
CA PRO A 207 23.56 -7.02 -12.77
C PRO A 207 24.16 -8.32 -13.29
N SER A 208 24.28 -8.42 -14.61
CA SER A 208 24.81 -9.56 -15.35
C SER A 208 26.03 -10.18 -14.68
N GLU A 209 26.02 -11.51 -14.60
CA GLU A 209 27.15 -12.34 -14.20
C GLU A 209 28.43 -11.91 -14.93
N GLU A 210 29.36 -11.28 -14.22
CA GLU A 210 30.78 -11.48 -14.47
C GLU A 210 31.63 -10.99 -13.28
N ALA A 211 32.38 -11.94 -12.73
CA ALA A 211 33.59 -11.80 -11.93
C ALA A 211 33.49 -11.25 -10.49
N ASP A 212 33.23 -12.14 -9.52
CA ASP A 212 34.29 -12.44 -8.55
C ASP A 212 34.19 -13.89 -8.03
N GLY A 213 35.28 -14.63 -8.17
CA GLY A 213 35.35 -16.08 -8.00
C GLY A 213 35.35 -16.55 -6.55
N HIS A 214 34.32 -16.22 -5.78
CA HIS A 214 34.15 -16.74 -4.43
C HIS A 214 33.06 -17.82 -4.40
N GLN A 215 33.50 -19.08 -4.29
CA GLN A 215 32.60 -20.18 -3.94
C GLN A 215 31.96 -19.90 -2.57
N PRO A 216 30.63 -20.05 -2.43
CA PRO A 216 29.99 -20.05 -1.13
C PRO A 216 30.60 -21.19 -0.27
N PRO A 217 30.88 -20.95 1.02
CA PRO A 217 31.44 -22.00 1.87
C PRO A 217 30.43 -23.15 2.05
N GLU A 218 30.92 -24.39 1.97
CA GLU A 218 30.11 -25.59 2.21
C GLU A 218 29.52 -25.59 3.64
N ARG A 219 28.23 -25.92 3.73
CA ARG A 219 27.50 -26.08 4.99
C ARG A 219 27.97 -27.35 5.72
N PRO A 220 28.28 -27.33 7.03
CA PRO A 220 28.60 -28.55 7.78
C PRO A 220 27.39 -29.48 7.86
N ARG A 221 27.58 -30.78 7.64
CA ARG A 221 26.50 -31.77 7.52
C ARG A 221 25.71 -32.06 8.81
N ASN A 222 26.10 -31.51 9.96
CA ASN A 222 25.57 -31.92 11.27
C ASN A 222 24.83 -30.82 12.05
N GLY A 223 24.37 -29.74 11.39
CA GLY A 223 23.39 -28.83 11.99
C GLY A 223 23.89 -27.91 13.13
N GLU A 224 25.18 -27.92 13.48
CA GLU A 224 25.74 -26.96 14.43
C GLU A 224 26.01 -25.61 13.76
N ARG A 225 25.40 -24.54 14.30
CA ARG A 225 25.63 -23.15 13.89
C ARG A 225 27.01 -22.70 14.38
N PRO A 226 27.95 -22.29 13.51
CA PRO A 226 29.24 -21.79 13.96
C PRO A 226 29.07 -20.49 14.76
N GLU A 227 29.75 -20.39 15.90
CA GLU A 227 29.89 -19.13 16.63
C GLU A 227 30.71 -18.15 15.79
N HIS A 228 30.12 -17.00 15.45
CA HIS A 228 30.77 -15.96 14.65
C HIS A 228 31.46 -14.98 15.59
N PRO A 229 32.77 -14.67 15.42
CA PRO A 229 33.44 -13.67 16.24
C PRO A 229 32.97 -12.26 15.87
N ASP A 230 32.76 -11.45 16.92
CA ASP A 230 32.52 -10.00 17.00
C ASP A 230 32.23 -9.26 15.69
N ARG A 231 30.92 -9.12 15.38
CA ARG A 231 30.46 -8.08 14.46
C ARG A 231 30.55 -6.73 15.18
N PRO A 232 31.15 -5.69 14.58
CA PRO A 232 31.08 -4.34 15.14
C PRO A 232 29.62 -3.90 15.25
N GLU A 233 29.25 -3.30 16.39
CA GLU A 233 27.90 -2.79 16.67
C GLU A 233 27.41 -1.95 15.50
N HIS A 234 26.39 -2.48 14.79
CA HIS A 234 25.61 -1.67 13.88
C HIS A 234 24.78 -0.68 14.70
N PRO A 235 24.67 0.60 14.27
CA PRO A 235 23.76 1.55 14.90
C PRO A 235 22.36 0.93 14.95
N ARG A 236 21.67 1.08 16.09
CA ARG A 236 20.34 0.50 16.39
C ARG A 236 19.48 0.40 15.14
N GLY A 237 19.11 -0.83 14.77
CA GLY A 237 18.34 -1.13 13.57
C GLY A 237 17.06 -0.30 13.50
N ASN A 238 16.79 0.29 12.34
CA ASN A 238 15.55 0.99 12.09
C ASN A 238 14.39 -0.03 12.16
N ASN A 239 13.57 0.04 13.22
CA ASN A 239 12.29 -0.67 13.35
C ASN A 239 11.29 -0.05 12.35
N ILE A 240 11.47 -0.31 11.06
CA ILE A 240 10.54 0.09 10.00
C ILE A 240 9.43 -0.96 9.96
N PRO A 241 8.15 -0.59 10.12
CA PRO A 241 7.07 -1.57 10.14
C PRO A 241 6.87 -2.22 8.76
N SER A 242 6.53 -3.51 8.76
CA SER A 242 6.09 -4.23 7.56
C SER A 242 4.66 -3.81 7.17
N THR A 243 3.77 -3.68 8.14
CA THR A 243 2.42 -3.15 7.94
C THR A 243 2.46 -1.70 7.45
N ARG A 244 1.76 -1.44 6.35
CA ARG A 244 1.65 -0.12 5.72
C ARG A 244 0.53 0.69 6.36
N GLY A 245 -0.54 0.01 6.73
CA GLY A 245 -1.72 0.60 7.35
C GLY A 245 -2.80 -0.44 7.63
N VAL A 246 -3.97 0.07 7.98
CA VAL A 246 -5.16 -0.73 8.28
C VAL A 246 -6.32 -0.21 7.43
N ALA A 247 -6.97 -1.10 6.71
CA ALA A 247 -8.18 -0.82 5.95
C ALA A 247 -9.36 -0.51 6.88
N LEU A 248 -10.39 0.17 6.38
CA LEU A 248 -11.58 0.49 7.18
C LEU A 248 -12.37 -0.75 7.63
N ASN A 249 -12.17 -1.88 6.97
CA ASN A 249 -12.72 -3.17 7.38
C ASN A 249 -11.81 -3.93 8.37
N GLY A 250 -10.73 -3.31 8.86
CA GLY A 250 -9.82 -3.87 9.85
C GLY A 250 -8.70 -4.74 9.29
N ILE A 251 -8.70 -5.04 7.99
CA ILE A 251 -7.68 -5.86 7.34
C ILE A 251 -6.39 -5.07 7.13
N GLU A 252 -5.26 -5.77 7.25
CA GLU A 252 -3.94 -5.20 7.07
C GLU A 252 -3.68 -4.80 5.61
N PHE A 253 -3.13 -3.60 5.40
CA PHE A 253 -2.34 -3.30 4.20
C PHE A 253 -0.90 -3.73 4.46
N SER A 254 -0.52 -4.90 3.95
CA SER A 254 0.78 -5.49 4.28
C SER A 254 1.90 -4.96 3.37
N ALA A 255 3.13 -5.34 3.71
CA ALA A 255 4.29 -5.12 2.84
C ALA A 255 4.12 -5.88 1.51
N PRO A 256 4.82 -5.48 0.43
CA PRO A 256 4.82 -6.23 -0.82
C PRO A 256 5.04 -7.73 -0.60
N ALA A 257 4.22 -8.56 -1.22
CA ALA A 257 4.42 -10.01 -1.23
C ALA A 257 5.79 -10.34 -1.83
N PRO A 258 6.53 -11.33 -1.29
CA PRO A 258 7.85 -11.70 -1.80
C PRO A 258 7.73 -12.55 -3.07
N THR A 259 7.25 -11.97 -4.17
CA THR A 259 7.00 -12.67 -5.45
C THR A 259 8.24 -13.40 -5.96
N ASP A 260 9.43 -12.79 -5.85
CA ASP A 260 10.71 -13.45 -6.19
C ASP A 260 10.91 -14.79 -5.45
N ASN A 261 10.59 -14.85 -4.16
CA ASN A 261 10.75 -16.07 -3.37
C ASN A 261 9.72 -17.13 -3.81
N ILE A 262 8.48 -16.70 -4.05
CA ILE A 262 7.37 -17.57 -4.50
C ILE A 262 7.75 -18.20 -5.85
N LEU A 263 8.13 -17.38 -6.83
CA LEU A 263 8.50 -17.85 -8.16
C LEU A 263 9.76 -18.73 -8.15
N SER A 264 10.75 -18.44 -7.28
CA SER A 264 11.95 -19.29 -7.16
C SER A 264 11.68 -20.71 -6.65
N ALA A 265 10.54 -20.90 -5.98
CA ALA A 265 10.08 -22.19 -5.48
C ALA A 265 9.16 -22.93 -6.48
N TYR A 266 8.88 -22.34 -7.66
CA TYR A 266 7.86 -22.84 -8.59
C TYR A 266 6.49 -23.01 -7.95
N THR A 267 6.14 -22.19 -6.98
CA THR A 267 4.77 -22.07 -6.49
C THR A 267 4.14 -20.79 -7.02
N LEU A 268 2.82 -20.76 -7.04
CA LEU A 268 2.04 -19.56 -7.34
C LEU A 268 1.14 -19.35 -6.14
N ALA A 269 1.13 -18.16 -5.54
CA ALA A 269 0.30 -17.86 -4.37
C ALA A 269 -0.61 -16.66 -4.69
N PRO A 270 -1.65 -16.85 -5.53
CA PRO A 270 -2.50 -15.77 -6.00
C PRO A 270 -3.08 -14.92 -4.87
N PHE A 271 -3.41 -13.69 -5.21
CA PHE A 271 -4.33 -12.89 -4.42
C PHE A 271 -5.74 -13.14 -4.94
N ASP A 272 -6.77 -12.91 -4.14
CA ASP A 272 -8.13 -12.87 -4.67
C ASP A 272 -8.37 -11.53 -5.39
N ASP A 273 -9.56 -11.37 -5.98
CA ASP A 273 -9.95 -10.13 -6.67
C ASP A 273 -9.92 -8.89 -5.77
N ALA A 274 -10.01 -9.06 -4.45
CA ALA A 274 -9.89 -7.97 -3.48
C ALA A 274 -8.42 -7.57 -3.23
N GLY A 275 -7.46 -8.30 -3.81
CA GLY A 275 -6.03 -8.03 -3.72
C GLY A 275 -5.40 -8.58 -2.45
N GLY A 276 -6.02 -9.58 -1.81
CA GLY A 276 -5.53 -10.19 -0.58
C GLY A 276 -5.46 -11.71 -0.62
N HIS A 277 -4.79 -12.27 0.36
CA HIS A 277 -4.73 -13.72 0.56
C HIS A 277 -4.58 -14.07 2.04
N ILE A 278 -4.62 -15.37 2.34
CA ILE A 278 -4.49 -15.89 3.69
C ILE A 278 -3.07 -16.37 3.94
N ASN A 279 -2.49 -15.91 5.05
CA ASN A 279 -1.41 -16.60 5.73
C ASN A 279 -1.94 -17.10 7.08
N VAL A 280 -1.72 -18.36 7.41
CA VAL A 280 -2.36 -19.00 8.57
C VAL A 280 -1.91 -18.41 9.92
N HIS A 281 -0.79 -17.69 9.96
CA HIS A 281 -0.26 -17.04 11.16
C HIS A 281 -0.55 -15.53 11.21
N GLN A 282 -0.90 -14.92 10.08
CA GLN A 282 -1.17 -13.48 9.96
C GLN A 282 -2.66 -13.15 9.77
N GLY A 283 -3.41 -14.10 9.21
CA GLY A 283 -4.79 -13.91 8.77
C GLY A 283 -4.88 -13.52 7.29
N TYR A 284 -6.09 -13.16 6.85
CA TYR A 284 -6.28 -12.51 5.55
C TYR A 284 -5.70 -11.10 5.57
N HIS A 285 -4.94 -10.74 4.54
CA HIS A 285 -4.31 -9.43 4.41
C HIS A 285 -4.15 -9.03 2.95
N TYR A 286 -4.14 -7.71 2.69
CA TYR A 286 -4.04 -7.16 1.35
C TYR A 286 -2.59 -6.85 0.96
N HIS A 287 -2.31 -7.06 -0.32
CA HIS A 287 -1.09 -6.63 -1.02
C HIS A 287 -1.38 -5.59 -2.11
N ALA A 288 -2.65 -5.49 -2.53
CA ALA A 288 -3.12 -4.50 -3.48
C ALA A 288 -4.48 -3.91 -3.06
N ALA A 289 -4.78 -2.71 -3.53
CA ALA A 289 -6.10 -2.10 -3.41
C ALA A 289 -6.81 -2.16 -4.76
N THR A 290 -7.82 -3.01 -4.88
CA THR A 290 -8.58 -3.25 -6.14
C THR A 290 -9.99 -2.66 -6.12
N GLY A 291 -10.40 -2.08 -4.98
CA GLY A 291 -11.68 -1.35 -4.85
C GLY A 291 -12.81 -2.15 -4.20
N PHE A 292 -12.54 -3.35 -3.69
CA PHE A 292 -13.50 -4.20 -2.97
C PHE A 292 -13.73 -3.79 -1.52
N SER A 293 -12.70 -3.28 -0.84
CA SER A 293 -12.76 -2.95 0.59
C SER A 293 -13.68 -1.75 0.89
N THR A 294 -14.19 -1.71 2.12
CA THR A 294 -14.99 -0.60 2.65
C THR A 294 -14.30 0.74 2.41
N LYS A 295 -15.09 1.71 1.91
CA LYS A 295 -14.58 3.04 1.55
C LYS A 295 -15.54 4.16 1.88
N ILE A 296 -14.98 5.32 2.22
CA ILE A 296 -15.72 6.56 2.44
C ILE A 296 -15.55 7.48 1.25
N LYS A 297 -16.62 7.59 0.46
CA LYS A 297 -16.71 8.50 -0.68
C LYS A 297 -16.52 9.95 -0.20
N GLN A 298 -15.73 10.72 -0.95
CA GLN A 298 -15.51 12.14 -0.68
C GLN A 298 -16.54 13.01 -1.44
N GLU A 299 -17.09 14.01 -0.77
CA GLU A 299 -18.17 14.85 -1.32
C GLU A 299 -17.73 15.73 -2.50
N ASP A 300 -16.45 16.11 -2.54
CA ASP A 300 -15.85 16.95 -3.59
C ASP A 300 -15.33 16.16 -4.79
N GLY A 301 -15.59 14.85 -4.84
CA GLY A 301 -15.20 13.97 -5.94
C GLY A 301 -13.77 13.43 -5.87
N HIS A 302 -13.03 13.74 -4.80
CA HIS A 302 -11.73 13.14 -4.53
C HIS A 302 -11.82 11.60 -4.41
N ALA A 303 -10.67 10.91 -4.58
CA ALA A 303 -10.56 9.48 -4.30
C ALA A 303 -11.11 9.13 -2.91
N ALA A 304 -11.72 7.96 -2.73
CA ALA A 304 -12.34 7.57 -1.48
C ALA A 304 -11.28 7.23 -0.42
N LEU A 305 -11.59 7.49 0.86
CA LEU A 305 -10.76 7.03 1.98
C LEU A 305 -11.00 5.52 2.17
N ILE A 306 -9.94 4.73 2.22
CA ILE A 306 -10.00 3.25 2.34
C ILE A 306 -9.29 2.72 3.58
N GLY A 307 -8.59 3.58 4.32
CA GLY A 307 -7.96 3.20 5.57
C GLY A 307 -7.04 4.29 6.11
N TYR A 308 -6.22 3.92 7.09
CA TYR A 308 -5.22 4.79 7.68
C TYR A 308 -3.86 4.09 7.69
N ALA A 309 -2.81 4.83 7.39
CA ALA A 309 -1.44 4.36 7.57
C ALA A 309 -1.11 4.22 9.06
N LEU A 310 -0.01 3.55 9.39
CA LEU A 310 0.39 3.36 10.79
C LEU A 310 0.69 4.66 11.55
N ASP A 311 0.96 5.75 10.83
CA ASP A 311 1.11 7.09 11.40
C ASP A 311 -0.23 7.84 11.58
N GLY A 312 -1.36 7.17 11.34
CA GLY A 312 -2.73 7.67 11.48
C GLY A 312 -3.19 8.57 10.33
N ILE A 313 -2.38 8.76 9.30
CA ILE A 313 -2.75 9.58 8.14
C ILE A 313 -3.61 8.77 7.17
N GLY A 314 -4.66 9.39 6.62
CA GLY A 314 -5.58 8.73 5.70
C GLY A 314 -4.92 8.22 4.42
N ILE A 315 -5.31 7.00 4.03
CA ILE A 315 -4.96 6.35 2.75
C ILE A 315 -6.18 6.37 1.85
N TYR A 316 -6.03 6.91 0.66
CA TYR A 316 -7.07 7.08 -0.33
C TYR A 316 -6.86 6.18 -1.55
N GLU A 317 -7.94 5.85 -2.26
CA GLU A 317 -7.89 5.11 -3.53
C GLU A 317 -6.96 5.78 -4.56
N LEU A 318 -6.48 4.99 -5.51
CA LEU A 318 -5.61 5.47 -6.59
C LEU A 318 -6.32 6.52 -7.46
N LYS A 319 -7.61 6.28 -7.75
CA LYS A 319 -8.40 7.07 -8.69
C LYS A 319 -9.53 7.82 -7.99
N ASP A 320 -9.78 9.03 -8.48
CA ASP A 320 -10.95 9.81 -8.13
C ASP A 320 -12.25 9.25 -8.74
N ILE A 321 -13.40 9.88 -8.48
CA ILE A 321 -14.69 9.44 -9.01
C ILE A 321 -14.79 9.48 -10.55
N ASN A 322 -13.91 10.24 -11.20
CA ASN A 322 -13.85 10.37 -12.65
C ASN A 322 -12.80 9.43 -13.28
N GLY A 323 -12.11 8.61 -12.47
CA GLY A 323 -11.08 7.68 -12.91
C GLY A 323 -9.67 8.30 -13.05
N ASN A 324 -9.45 9.52 -12.56
CA ASN A 324 -8.15 10.19 -12.64
C ASN A 324 -7.28 9.83 -11.44
N GLU A 325 -6.00 9.57 -11.69
CA GLU A 325 -5.00 9.45 -10.63
C GLU A 325 -4.64 10.83 -10.06
N ALA A 326 -4.30 10.88 -8.77
CA ALA A 326 -3.79 12.09 -8.15
C ALA A 326 -2.46 12.51 -8.78
N SER A 327 -2.27 13.83 -8.96
CA SER A 327 -1.03 14.41 -9.47
C SER A 327 -0.25 15.11 -8.36
N GLY A 328 1.05 15.34 -8.59
CA GLY A 328 1.91 16.05 -7.65
C GLY A 328 2.17 15.28 -6.35
N LEU A 329 2.05 13.96 -6.37
CA LEU A 329 2.41 13.11 -5.24
C LEU A 329 3.91 13.19 -4.95
N ASP A 330 4.26 13.24 -3.67
CA ASP A 330 5.64 13.17 -3.21
C ASP A 330 6.17 11.72 -3.26
N LYS A 331 7.41 11.53 -2.78
CA LYS A 331 8.05 10.20 -2.78
C LYS A 331 7.32 9.14 -1.94
N LEU A 332 6.43 9.53 -1.04
CA LEU A 332 5.63 8.66 -0.19
C LEU A 332 4.29 8.29 -0.83
N ARG A 333 4.02 8.82 -2.03
CA ARG A 333 2.70 8.81 -2.70
C ARG A 333 1.65 9.67 -1.99
N GLY A 334 2.06 10.73 -1.30
CA GLY A 334 1.12 11.66 -0.66
C GLY A 334 1.26 13.09 -1.13
N HIS A 335 0.26 13.90 -0.81
CA HIS A 335 0.28 15.35 -1.01
C HIS A 335 -0.56 16.04 0.07
N SER A 336 -0.74 17.36 0.00
CA SER A 336 -1.54 18.10 0.99
C SER A 336 -2.57 19.02 0.35
N ASP A 337 -3.72 19.12 1.00
CA ASP A 337 -4.75 20.13 0.69
C ASP A 337 -5.41 20.69 1.97
N ASN A 338 -6.28 21.69 1.81
CA ASN A 338 -6.95 22.38 2.93
C ASN A 338 -8.07 21.56 3.60
N THR A 339 -8.56 20.51 2.95
CA THR A 339 -9.64 19.65 3.43
C THR A 339 -9.08 18.51 4.26
N ARG A 340 -8.09 17.80 3.71
CA ARG A 340 -7.54 16.52 4.20
C ARG A 340 -6.20 16.67 4.90
N GLY A 341 -5.56 17.84 4.82
CA GLY A 341 -4.17 17.96 5.23
C GLY A 341 -3.28 17.08 4.36
N TYR A 342 -2.15 16.63 4.92
CA TYR A 342 -1.33 15.63 4.25
C TYR A 342 -2.04 14.27 4.24
N HIS A 343 -2.11 13.60 3.09
CA HIS A 343 -2.74 12.28 2.91
C HIS A 343 -2.08 11.48 1.79
N TYR A 344 -2.27 10.15 1.79
CA TYR A 344 -1.68 9.25 0.81
C TYR A 344 -2.67 8.77 -0.24
N HIS A 345 -2.16 8.40 -1.41
CA HIS A 345 -2.87 7.62 -2.42
C HIS A 345 -2.18 6.28 -2.65
N VAL A 346 -2.97 5.21 -2.67
CA VAL A 346 -2.45 3.86 -2.95
C VAL A 346 -1.81 3.77 -4.33
N ASP A 347 -0.90 2.81 -4.50
CA ASP A 347 -0.30 2.45 -5.77
C ASP A 347 -1.26 1.70 -6.69
N LYS A 348 -0.83 1.50 -7.94
CA LYS A 348 -1.46 0.54 -8.84
C LYS A 348 -1.36 -0.84 -8.21
N ALA A 349 -2.41 -1.64 -8.35
CA ALA A 349 -2.46 -2.99 -7.79
C ALA A 349 -1.23 -3.84 -8.21
N GLY A 350 -0.89 -3.85 -9.50
CA GLY A 350 0.27 -4.58 -10.04
C GLY A 350 1.63 -4.13 -9.49
N SER A 351 1.72 -2.98 -8.83
CA SER A 351 2.95 -2.52 -8.16
C SER A 351 3.25 -3.32 -6.88
N ASN A 352 2.34 -4.19 -6.42
CA ASN A 352 2.48 -4.97 -5.18
C ASN A 352 2.82 -4.03 -3.99
N ASN A 353 2.11 -2.90 -3.91
CA ASN A 353 2.44 -1.80 -3.01
C ASN A 353 1.21 -0.93 -2.74
N PHE A 354 1.19 -0.27 -1.57
CA PHE A 354 0.20 0.75 -1.23
C PHE A 354 0.86 2.13 -1.21
N ILE A 355 1.82 2.34 -0.32
CA ILE A 355 2.47 3.62 -0.05
C ILE A 355 3.96 3.37 0.22
N ASN A 356 4.81 4.37 -0.07
CA ASN A 356 6.27 4.16 -0.04
C ASN A 356 6.92 4.48 1.32
N GLY A 357 6.13 4.95 2.29
CA GLY A 357 6.64 5.30 3.61
C GLY A 357 5.62 6.05 4.46
N LEU A 358 6.08 6.51 5.63
CA LEU A 358 5.30 7.25 6.61
C LEU A 358 5.83 8.68 6.75
N LYS A 359 4.92 9.64 6.69
CA LYS A 359 5.16 11.07 6.85
C LYS A 359 5.07 11.46 8.32
N GLY A 360 4.29 10.74 9.12
CA GLY A 360 4.13 10.96 10.55
C GLY A 360 4.89 9.96 11.42
N ALA A 361 4.93 10.27 12.72
CA ALA A 361 5.38 9.34 13.74
C ALA A 361 4.34 8.23 13.92
N TYR A 362 4.81 6.99 14.08
CA TYR A 362 3.98 5.78 14.19
C TYR A 362 4.25 5.06 15.51
N PRO A 363 3.33 4.24 16.04
CA PRO A 363 3.55 3.51 17.29
C PRO A 363 4.69 2.49 17.16
N ASN A 364 5.54 2.39 18.18
CA ASN A 364 6.64 1.43 18.22
C ASN A 364 6.19 0.00 18.52
#